data_AF-G8T7U5-F1
#
_entry.id   AF-G8T7U5-F1
#
_cell.length_a   1.000
_cell.length_b   1.000
_cell.length_c   1.000
_cell.angle_alpha   90.00
_cell.angle_beta   90.00
_cell.angle_gamma   90.00
#
_symmetry.space_group_name_H-M   'P 1'
#
loop_
_entity.id
_entity.type
_entity.pdbx_description
1 polymer ?
#
loop_
_entity_poly.entity_id
_entity_poly.type
_entity_poly.pdbx_seq_one_letter_code
_entity_poly.pdbx_strand_id
1 'polypeptide(L)'
;MKHLIILISIVTFISCSKNDGAIPDRVSIEDVPAITTNLESGGTSATITFNNQGAFEGKIKVDLYFAGATPPTKVDIVVRKNGTASSVKVYKADVTSLPASFTIKATDLSTLFGTALAVNDTYDFAPDIYVKEKKYEAFPATGIGSGSGVTGMSSVGFGEYVRFSVK
;
A
#
# COMPACT_ATOMS: atom_id res chain seq x y z
N MET A 1 -78.55 -2.13 -16.35
CA MET A 1 -77.67 -1.13 -15.70
C MET A 1 -76.55 -1.92 -15.05
N LYS A 2 -75.41 -2.02 -15.73
CA LYS A 2 -74.24 -1.12 -15.67
C LYS A 2 -73.28 -1.58 -14.56
N HIS A 3 -72.17 -2.16 -15.04
CA HIS A 3 -70.80 -2.18 -14.51
C HIS A 3 -70.60 -1.93 -13.02
N LEU A 4 -69.81 -2.78 -12.35
CA LEU A 4 -68.46 -2.36 -11.96
C LEU A 4 -67.65 -3.55 -11.45
N ILE A 5 -66.70 -3.97 -12.29
CA ILE A 5 -65.52 -4.76 -11.94
C ILE A 5 -64.73 -3.93 -10.92
N ILE A 6 -64.72 -4.32 -9.64
CA ILE A 6 -63.86 -3.71 -8.62
C ILE A 6 -62.61 -4.57 -8.48
N LEU A 7 -61.65 -4.19 -9.33
CA LEU A 7 -60.26 -3.93 -8.96
C LEU A 7 -59.49 -5.05 -8.25
N ILE A 8 -59.09 -6.01 -9.08
CA ILE A 8 -57.79 -6.69 -9.00
C ILE A 8 -56.69 -5.60 -8.91
N SER A 9 -56.23 -5.28 -7.70
CA SER A 9 -55.01 -4.48 -7.45
C SER A 9 -54.36 -4.89 -6.13
N ILE A 10 -54.25 -6.20 -5.89
CA ILE A 10 -53.23 -6.71 -4.98
C ILE A 10 -51.91 -6.55 -5.72
N VAL A 11 -51.29 -5.39 -5.49
CA VAL A 11 -49.95 -5.02 -5.91
C VAL A 11 -49.02 -6.15 -5.51
N THR A 12 -48.65 -6.96 -6.48
CA THR A 12 -47.51 -7.84 -6.41
C THR A 12 -46.29 -6.95 -6.23
N PHE A 13 -45.87 -6.76 -4.97
CA PHE A 13 -44.49 -6.40 -4.65
C PHE A 13 -43.63 -7.59 -5.05
N ILE A 14 -43.42 -7.74 -6.36
CA ILE A 14 -42.36 -8.57 -6.90
C ILE A 14 -41.11 -7.89 -6.37
N SER A 15 -40.59 -8.44 -5.28
CA SER A 15 -39.24 -8.23 -4.81
C SER A 15 -38.33 -8.48 -6.01
N CYS A 16 -38.04 -7.43 -6.76
CA CYS A 16 -36.94 -7.42 -7.70
C CYS A 16 -35.70 -7.37 -6.80
N SER A 17 -35.35 -8.53 -6.22
CA SER A 17 -34.02 -8.74 -5.70
C SER A 17 -33.12 -8.43 -6.88
N LYS A 18 -32.41 -7.31 -6.84
CA LYS A 18 -31.27 -7.09 -7.73
C LYS A 18 -30.29 -8.20 -7.42
N ASN A 19 -30.46 -9.31 -8.13
CA ASN A 19 -29.46 -10.31 -8.28
C ASN A 19 -28.48 -9.66 -9.26
N ASP A 20 -27.41 -9.05 -8.74
CA ASP A 20 -26.39 -8.38 -9.55
C ASP A 20 -25.62 -9.34 -10.47
N GLY A 21 -26.09 -10.59 -10.58
CA GLY A 21 -25.55 -11.63 -11.45
C GLY A 21 -24.18 -12.08 -10.99
N ALA A 22 -23.69 -13.17 -11.56
CA ALA A 22 -22.26 -13.43 -11.51
C ALA A 22 -21.54 -12.28 -12.22
N ILE A 23 -20.40 -11.85 -11.68
CA ILE A 23 -19.52 -10.88 -12.36
C ILE A 23 -19.22 -11.46 -13.74
N PRO A 24 -19.60 -10.78 -14.84
CA PRO A 24 -19.48 -11.36 -16.17
C PRO A 24 -18.01 -11.59 -16.49
N ASP A 25 -17.69 -12.72 -17.14
CA ASP A 25 -16.32 -13.18 -17.46
C ASP A 25 -15.44 -12.16 -18.22
N ARG A 26 -16.06 -11.10 -18.75
CA ARG A 26 -15.36 -9.93 -19.32
C ARG A 26 -14.65 -9.07 -18.28
N VAL A 27 -14.90 -9.28 -16.99
CA VAL A 27 -14.26 -8.57 -15.87
C VAL A 27 -13.34 -9.54 -15.15
N SER A 28 -12.07 -9.55 -15.55
CA SER A 28 -11.03 -10.30 -14.83
C SER A 28 -10.65 -9.52 -13.56
N ILE A 29 -10.94 -10.10 -12.39
CA ILE A 29 -10.42 -9.60 -11.13
C ILE A 29 -9.02 -10.19 -10.97
N GLU A 30 -8.03 -9.33 -11.07
CA GLU A 30 -6.67 -9.70 -10.73
C GLU A 30 -6.49 -9.57 -9.23
N ASP A 31 -6.19 -10.70 -8.58
CA ASP A 31 -5.92 -10.74 -7.16
C ASP A 31 -4.51 -10.19 -6.90
N VAL A 32 -4.46 -8.99 -6.30
CA VAL A 32 -3.22 -8.34 -5.90
C VAL A 32 -3.05 -8.55 -4.41
N PRO A 33 -2.01 -9.27 -3.97
CA PRO A 33 -1.84 -9.57 -2.56
C PRO A 33 -1.61 -8.30 -1.74
N ALA A 34 -2.22 -8.23 -0.56
CA ALA A 34 -2.00 -7.15 0.38
C ALA A 34 -0.62 -7.31 1.03
N ILE A 35 0.30 -6.37 0.74
CA ILE A 35 1.64 -6.32 1.32
C ILE A 35 1.68 -5.22 2.38
N THR A 36 2.12 -5.58 3.58
CA THR A 36 2.28 -4.65 4.70
C THR A 36 3.74 -4.25 4.85
N THR A 37 3.99 -2.99 5.18
CA THR A 37 5.29 -2.42 5.52
C THR A 37 5.19 -1.76 6.88
N ASN A 38 5.89 -2.31 7.87
CA ASN A 38 5.86 -1.85 9.25
C ASN A 38 7.28 -1.59 9.75
N LEU A 39 7.42 -0.74 10.76
CA LEU A 39 8.67 -0.69 11.53
C LEU A 39 8.87 -2.05 12.20
N GLU A 40 10.09 -2.57 12.12
CA GLU A 40 10.42 -3.80 12.80
C GLU A 40 10.44 -3.57 14.31
N SER A 41 9.81 -4.46 15.07
CA SER A 41 9.72 -4.37 16.53
C SER A 41 11.10 -4.38 17.21
N GLY A 42 11.22 -3.76 18.38
CA GLY A 42 12.45 -3.84 19.19
C GLY A 42 13.30 -2.57 19.24
N GLY A 43 12.67 -1.38 19.25
CA GLY A 43 13.36 -0.11 19.48
C GLY A 43 13.77 0.65 18.22
N THR A 44 13.30 0.22 17.05
CA THR A 44 13.49 0.94 15.80
C THR A 44 12.87 2.35 15.85
N SER A 45 13.67 3.37 15.58
CA SER A 45 13.20 4.76 15.51
C SER A 45 12.70 5.11 14.11
N ALA A 46 11.54 5.75 14.04
CA ALA A 46 11.04 6.44 12.83
C ALA A 46 11.68 7.83 12.63
N THR A 47 12.44 8.32 13.61
CA THR A 47 13.03 9.67 13.61
C THR A 47 14.53 9.58 13.41
N ILE A 48 15.02 10.30 12.40
CA ILE A 48 16.43 10.56 12.15
C ILE A 48 16.77 11.87 12.86
N THR A 49 17.58 11.81 13.91
CA THR A 49 18.02 13.03 14.60
C THR A 49 19.00 13.80 13.70
N PHE A 50 18.68 15.02 13.31
CA PHE A 50 19.44 15.83 12.37
C PHE A 50 20.89 16.06 12.79
N ASN A 51 21.13 16.24 14.10
CA ASN A 51 22.46 16.43 14.67
C ASN A 51 23.23 15.11 14.90
N ASN A 52 22.61 13.96 14.65
CA ASN A 52 23.21 12.64 14.87
C ASN A 52 22.79 11.63 13.80
N GLN A 53 22.81 12.04 12.53
CA GLN A 53 22.36 11.21 11.41
C GLN A 53 23.20 9.95 11.24
N GLY A 54 24.51 10.02 11.54
CA GLY A 54 25.43 8.91 11.35
C GLY A 54 25.15 7.69 12.25
N ALA A 55 24.46 7.89 13.37
CA ALA A 55 24.07 6.81 14.28
C ALA A 55 22.67 6.23 13.95
N PHE A 56 21.97 6.78 12.96
CA PHE A 56 20.62 6.34 12.64
C PHE A 56 20.62 4.98 11.95
N GLU A 57 19.88 4.03 12.54
CA GLU A 57 19.53 2.75 11.95
C GLU A 57 18.03 2.48 12.15
N GLY A 58 17.26 2.76 11.09
CA GLY A 58 15.86 2.34 11.00
C GLY A 58 15.77 0.91 10.48
N LYS A 59 14.69 0.19 10.79
CA LYS A 59 14.42 -1.15 10.29
C LYS A 59 12.96 -1.26 9.89
N ILE A 60 12.74 -1.68 8.65
CA ILE A 60 11.40 -1.95 8.13
C ILE A 60 11.26 -3.44 7.88
N LYS A 61 10.07 -3.97 8.13
CA LYS A 61 9.66 -5.32 7.76
C LYS A 61 8.56 -5.21 6.71
N VAL A 62 8.75 -5.91 5.60
CA VAL A 62 7.77 -6.06 4.53
C VAL A 62 7.27 -7.50 4.56
N ASP A 63 5.95 -7.69 4.57
CA ASP A 63 5.31 -8.99 4.76
C ASP A 63 4.01 -9.09 3.98
N LEU A 64 3.49 -10.31 3.79
CA LEU A 64 2.10 -10.52 3.42
C LEU A 64 1.22 -10.17 4.61
N TYR A 65 0.18 -9.38 4.39
CA TYR A 65 -0.76 -9.05 5.46
C TYR A 65 -1.67 -10.23 5.82
N PHE A 66 -2.19 -10.93 4.80
CA PHE A 66 -3.02 -12.11 5.00
C PHE A 66 -2.16 -13.37 4.96
N ALA A 67 -2.16 -14.13 6.05
CA ALA A 67 -1.45 -15.41 6.12
C ALA A 67 -1.99 -16.39 5.07
N GLY A 68 -1.08 -17.05 4.33
CA GLY A 68 -1.43 -18.03 3.31
C GLY A 68 -1.89 -17.46 1.97
N ALA A 69 -1.93 -16.13 1.81
CA ALA A 69 -2.17 -15.51 0.51
C ALA A 69 -1.06 -15.86 -0.48
N THR A 70 -1.40 -15.93 -1.77
CA THR A 70 -0.41 -16.13 -2.84
C THR A 70 0.53 -14.93 -2.87
N PRO A 71 1.85 -15.11 -2.70
CA PRO A 71 2.79 -13.99 -2.76
C PRO A 71 2.84 -13.39 -4.17
N PRO A 72 3.22 -12.11 -4.30
CA PRO A 72 3.51 -11.51 -5.60
C PRO A 72 4.73 -12.21 -6.24
N THR A 73 4.91 -12.04 -7.55
CA THR A 73 6.11 -12.53 -8.25
C THR A 73 7.38 -11.96 -7.62
N LYS A 74 7.32 -10.67 -7.28
CA LYS A 74 8.35 -9.94 -6.55
C LYS A 74 7.78 -8.64 -5.99
N VAL A 75 8.54 -8.01 -5.11
CA VAL A 75 8.36 -6.60 -4.76
C VAL A 75 9.65 -5.83 -4.96
N ASP A 76 9.54 -4.56 -5.34
CA ASP A 76 10.65 -3.61 -5.27
C ASP A 76 10.37 -2.63 -4.14
N ILE A 77 11.27 -2.51 -3.18
CA ILE A 77 11.15 -1.54 -2.09
C ILE A 77 11.51 -0.17 -2.66
N VAL A 78 10.56 0.73 -2.67
CA VAL A 78 10.73 2.11 -3.11
C VAL A 78 10.70 3.07 -1.95
N VAL A 79 11.34 4.23 -2.13
CA VAL A 79 11.30 5.34 -1.20
C VAL A 79 10.89 6.62 -1.91
N ARG A 80 9.92 7.33 -1.35
CA ARG A 80 9.47 8.64 -1.80
C ARG A 80 9.97 9.72 -0.85
N LYS A 81 10.62 10.75 -1.37
CA LYS A 81 11.07 11.90 -0.57
C LYS A 81 9.96 12.96 -0.50
N ASN A 82 9.70 13.48 0.70
CA ASN A 82 8.84 14.66 0.93
C ASN A 82 7.44 14.56 0.31
N GLY A 83 6.89 13.34 0.23
CA GLY A 83 5.55 13.10 -0.32
C GLY A 83 5.42 13.28 -1.84
N THR A 84 6.50 13.57 -2.57
CA THR A 84 6.45 13.94 -3.98
C THR A 84 6.58 12.72 -4.89
N ALA A 85 5.58 12.41 -5.72
CA ALA A 85 5.61 11.24 -6.61
C ALA A 85 6.79 11.23 -7.62
N SER A 86 7.24 12.39 -8.09
CA SER A 86 8.42 12.48 -8.97
C SER A 86 9.76 12.22 -8.27
N SER A 87 9.76 12.05 -6.95
CA SER A 87 10.95 11.77 -6.15
C SER A 87 11.07 10.29 -5.75
N VAL A 88 10.26 9.41 -6.32
CA VAL A 88 10.31 7.98 -6.00
C VAL A 88 11.61 7.38 -6.54
N LYS A 89 12.33 6.64 -5.69
CA LYS A 89 13.52 5.88 -6.07
C LYS A 89 13.42 4.46 -5.56
N VAL A 90 13.93 3.50 -6.34
CA VAL A 90 14.05 2.10 -5.89
C VAL A 90 15.19 2.01 -4.88
N TYR A 91 14.86 1.60 -3.65
CA TYR A 91 15.82 1.33 -2.58
C TYR A 91 16.38 -0.09 -2.68
N LYS A 92 15.50 -1.07 -2.92
CA LYS A 92 15.88 -2.48 -3.11
C LYS A 92 14.98 -3.14 -4.15
N ALA A 93 15.57 -3.59 -5.25
CA ALA A 93 14.85 -4.32 -6.30
C ALA A 93 14.80 -5.83 -6.04
N ASP A 94 13.86 -6.49 -6.72
CA ASP A 94 13.79 -7.94 -6.93
C ASP A 94 13.73 -8.77 -5.63
N VAL A 95 12.93 -8.32 -4.67
CA VAL A 95 12.65 -9.07 -3.44
C VAL A 95 11.60 -10.14 -3.75
N THR A 96 12.01 -11.40 -3.82
CA THR A 96 11.16 -12.55 -4.20
C THR A 96 10.70 -13.40 -3.01
N SER A 97 11.12 -13.07 -1.79
CA SER A 97 10.80 -13.82 -0.58
C SER A 97 10.29 -12.88 0.49
N LEU A 98 9.11 -13.18 1.04
CA LEU A 98 8.47 -12.45 2.13
C LEU A 98 8.17 -13.41 3.30
N PRO A 99 8.32 -12.97 4.55
CA PRO A 99 8.72 -11.63 4.98
C PRO A 99 10.19 -11.28 4.69
N ALA A 100 10.47 -9.99 4.52
CA ALA A 100 11.83 -9.46 4.39
C ALA A 100 12.03 -8.23 5.27
N SER A 101 13.20 -8.12 5.91
CA SER A 101 13.56 -6.98 6.76
C SER A 101 14.74 -6.21 6.16
N PHE A 102 14.69 -4.88 6.24
CA PHE A 102 15.69 -3.98 5.69
C PHE A 102 16.14 -2.97 6.74
N THR A 103 17.44 -2.88 6.97
CA THR A 103 18.05 -1.83 7.79
C THR A 103 18.32 -0.62 6.92
N ILE A 104 17.73 0.52 7.26
CA ILE A 104 17.81 1.79 6.56
C ILE A 104 18.75 2.72 7.32
N LYS A 105 19.80 3.19 6.65
CA LYS A 105 20.73 4.17 7.21
C LYS A 105 20.51 5.55 6.60
N ALA A 106 20.85 6.60 7.34
CA ALA A 106 20.79 7.98 6.82
C ALA A 106 21.75 8.16 5.62
N THR A 107 22.89 7.46 5.63
CA THR A 107 23.83 7.45 4.51
C THR A 107 23.19 6.91 3.23
N ASP A 108 22.43 5.81 3.32
CA ASP A 108 21.77 5.20 2.17
C ASP A 108 20.81 6.21 1.51
N LEU A 109 20.06 6.94 2.32
CA LEU A 109 19.14 7.98 1.85
C LEU A 109 19.88 9.13 1.17
N SER A 110 20.96 9.62 1.77
CA SER A 110 21.74 10.72 1.18
C SER A 110 22.39 10.33 -0.16
N THR A 111 22.95 9.13 -0.24
CA THR A 111 23.53 8.56 -1.47
C THR A 111 22.45 8.35 -2.53
N LEU A 112 21.33 7.73 -2.17
CA LEU A 112 20.25 7.43 -3.10
C LEU A 112 19.67 8.71 -3.70
N PHE A 113 19.52 9.77 -2.91
CA PHE A 113 18.97 11.05 -3.36
C PHE A 113 20.01 12.05 -3.87
N GLY A 114 21.30 11.76 -3.75
CA GLY A 114 22.39 12.64 -4.17
C GLY A 114 22.45 13.98 -3.43
N THR A 115 21.80 14.05 -2.26
CA THR A 115 21.67 15.28 -1.46
C THR A 115 21.74 14.94 0.03
N ALA A 116 22.34 15.82 0.83
CA ALA A 116 22.33 15.68 2.28
C ALA A 116 20.88 15.74 2.81
N LEU A 117 20.62 15.04 3.92
CA LEU A 117 19.32 15.11 4.61
C LEU A 117 19.17 16.50 5.25
N ALA A 118 18.00 17.11 5.09
CA ALA A 118 17.65 18.37 5.72
C ALA A 118 16.59 18.18 6.82
N VAL A 119 16.52 19.10 7.78
CA VAL A 119 15.43 19.13 8.78
C VAL A 119 14.08 19.14 8.07
N ASN A 120 13.13 18.36 8.58
CA ASN A 120 11.80 18.12 8.00
C ASN A 120 11.77 17.30 6.69
N ASP A 121 12.90 16.78 6.21
CA ASP A 121 12.85 15.76 5.17
C ASP A 121 12.09 14.52 5.67
N THR A 122 11.27 13.94 4.80
CA THR A 122 10.55 12.69 5.03
C THR A 122 10.85 11.69 3.93
N TYR A 123 10.89 10.42 4.32
CA TYR A 123 11.21 9.30 3.46
C TYR A 123 10.18 8.19 3.69
N ASP A 124 9.27 8.03 2.73
CA ASP A 124 8.19 7.03 2.79
C ASP A 124 8.64 5.77 2.07
N PHE A 125 8.76 4.66 2.79
CA PHE A 125 9.11 3.34 2.27
C PHE A 125 7.88 2.49 2.07
N ALA A 126 7.72 1.95 0.86
CA ALA A 126 6.63 1.05 0.50
C ALA A 126 7.06 0.12 -0.65
N PRO A 127 6.36 -0.99 -0.90
CA PRO A 127 6.69 -1.91 -1.98
C PRO A 127 5.89 -1.59 -3.25
N ASP A 128 6.57 -1.47 -4.38
CA ASP A 128 5.96 -1.71 -5.69
C ASP A 128 5.73 -3.23 -5.82
N ILE A 129 4.49 -3.61 -6.16
CA ILE A 129 4.05 -5.01 -6.16
C ILE A 129 3.99 -5.52 -7.60
N TYR A 130 4.59 -6.67 -7.87
CA TYR A 130 4.55 -7.28 -9.19
C TYR A 130 3.72 -8.56 -9.17
N VAL A 131 2.65 -8.58 -9.96
CA VAL A 131 1.81 -9.75 -10.18
C VAL A 131 1.90 -10.09 -11.66
N LYS A 132 2.48 -11.26 -11.98
CA LYS A 132 2.79 -11.65 -13.36
C LYS A 132 3.63 -10.56 -14.06
N GLU A 133 3.10 -9.96 -15.13
CA GLU A 133 3.75 -8.91 -15.92
C GLU A 133 3.35 -7.49 -15.50
N LYS A 134 2.44 -7.35 -14.53
CA LYS A 134 1.95 -6.04 -14.09
C LYS A 134 2.66 -5.54 -12.84
N LYS A 135 2.87 -4.22 -12.82
CA LYS A 135 3.44 -3.47 -11.71
C LYS A 135 2.35 -2.60 -11.09
N TYR A 136 2.21 -2.69 -9.77
CA TYR A 136 1.37 -1.83 -8.95
C TYR A 136 2.28 -0.94 -8.11
N GLU A 137 2.35 0.34 -8.48
CA GLU A 137 3.25 1.28 -7.84
C GLU A 137 2.72 1.69 -6.46
N ALA A 138 3.61 1.81 -5.49
CA ALA A 138 3.25 2.35 -4.18
C ALA A 138 2.92 3.84 -4.25
N PHE A 139 3.65 4.57 -5.08
CA PHE A 139 3.57 6.01 -5.20
C PHE A 139 3.53 6.46 -6.66
N PRO A 140 2.45 6.13 -7.41
CA PRO A 140 2.36 6.47 -8.82
C PRO A 140 2.26 7.99 -9.03
N ALA A 141 2.68 8.45 -10.21
CA ALA A 141 2.53 9.86 -10.59
C ALA A 141 1.07 10.30 -10.73
N THR A 142 0.18 9.37 -11.07
CA THR A 142 -1.26 9.58 -11.22
C THR A 142 -2.04 8.41 -10.60
N GLY A 143 -3.22 8.70 -10.06
CA GLY A 143 -4.07 7.69 -9.43
C GLY A 143 -3.70 7.36 -7.98
N ILE A 144 -4.18 6.22 -7.51
CA ILE A 144 -4.01 5.73 -6.13
C ILE A 144 -3.05 4.54 -6.17
N GLY A 145 -2.01 4.59 -5.35
CA GLY A 145 -1.00 3.52 -5.25
C GLY A 145 -1.23 2.61 -4.06
N SER A 146 -0.42 1.54 -3.95
CA SER A 146 -0.48 0.65 -2.78
C SER A 146 -0.06 1.35 -1.48
N GLY A 147 0.71 2.44 -1.55
CA GLY A 147 1.18 3.26 -0.43
C GLY A 147 0.28 4.44 -0.06
N SER A 148 -1.01 4.44 -0.43
CA SER A 148 -1.88 5.61 -0.29
C SER A 148 -2.32 5.97 1.14
N GLY A 149 -2.07 5.11 2.14
CA GLY A 149 -2.34 5.41 3.56
C GLY A 149 -3.85 5.45 3.88
N VAL A 150 -4.50 4.29 3.84
CA VAL A 150 -5.94 4.17 4.11
C VAL A 150 -6.19 4.38 5.61
N THR A 151 -7.11 5.28 5.93
CA THR A 151 -7.38 5.65 7.33
C THR A 151 -7.88 4.43 8.11
N GLY A 152 -7.26 4.18 9.27
CA GLY A 152 -7.66 3.12 10.20
C GLY A 152 -6.98 1.77 9.99
N MET A 153 -6.29 1.55 8.87
CA MET A 153 -5.61 0.28 8.60
C MET A 153 -4.45 -0.04 9.54
N SER A 154 -3.74 0.98 10.02
CA SER A 154 -2.69 0.81 11.01
C SER A 154 -3.18 0.22 12.34
N SER A 155 -4.45 0.42 12.69
CA SER A 155 -5.06 -0.13 13.91
C SER A 155 -5.21 -1.66 13.86
N VAL A 156 -5.24 -2.24 12.66
CA VAL A 156 -5.30 -3.69 12.44
C VAL A 156 -3.93 -4.26 12.03
N GLY A 157 -2.87 -3.46 12.12
CA GLY A 157 -1.50 -3.88 11.83
C GLY A 157 -1.10 -3.86 10.36
N PHE A 158 -1.98 -3.37 9.47
CA PHE A 158 -1.63 -3.11 8.07
C PHE A 158 -0.93 -1.75 7.96
N GLY A 159 0.32 -1.76 7.54
CA GLY A 159 1.09 -0.57 7.23
C GLY A 159 1.25 -0.42 5.73
N GLU A 160 0.71 0.64 5.14
CA GLU A 160 0.85 0.93 3.71
C GLU A 160 2.28 1.38 3.37
N TYR A 161 2.90 2.10 4.30
CA TYR A 161 4.26 2.58 4.20
C TYR A 161 4.83 2.86 5.59
N VAL A 162 6.15 2.93 5.68
CA VAL A 162 6.85 3.47 6.85
C VAL A 162 7.47 4.80 6.48
N ARG A 163 7.20 5.83 7.29
CA ARG A 163 7.85 7.14 7.16
C ARG A 163 8.99 7.29 8.14
N PHE A 164 10.18 7.59 7.63
CA PHE A 164 11.26 8.17 8.42
C PHE A 164 11.24 9.69 8.28
N SER A 165 11.42 10.42 9.38
CA SER A 165 11.42 11.89 9.40
C SER A 165 12.69 12.44 10.03
N VAL A 166 13.29 13.45 9.41
CA VAL A 166 14.46 14.14 9.94
C VAL A 166 14.01 15.25 10.88
N LYS A 167 14.45 15.19 12.13
CA LYS A 167 14.10 16.17 13.18
C LYS A 167 15.33 16.67 13.92
#